data_AF-A0A0Q8FCU9-F1
#
_entry.id   AF-A0A0Q8FCU9-F1
#
_cell.length_a   1.000
_cell.length_b   1.000
_cell.length_c   1.000
_cell.angle_alpha   90.00
_cell.angle_beta   90.00
_cell.angle_gamma   90.00
#
_symmetry.space_group_name_H-M   'P 1'
#
loop_
_entity.id
_entity.type
_entity.pdbx_description
1 polymer ?
#
loop_
_entity_poly.entity_id
_entity_poly.type
_entity_poly.pdbx_seq_one_letter_code
_entity_poly.pdbx_strand_id
1 'polypeptide(L)' 'MLNDAHHEYIGVDSVSPGATTRAQLWLLAPEYQAGRLYPGFAFTVQEGLHIVAHGEVVYVLNATLRATV' A
#
# COMPACT_ATOMS: atom_id res chain seq x y z
N MET A 1 -7.95 10.96 0.63
CA MET A 1 -6.67 11.60 0.30
C MET A 1 -5.85 10.61 -0.49
N LEU A 2 -5.30 11.01 -1.63
CA LEU A 2 -4.37 10.19 -2.40
C LEU A 2 -2.98 10.27 -1.74
N ASN A 3 -2.22 9.19 -1.80
CA ASN A 3 -0.85 9.11 -1.33
C ASN A 3 0.01 8.60 -2.47
N ASP A 4 1.20 9.16 -2.59
CA ASP A 4 2.23 8.63 -3.47
C ASP A 4 3.11 7.64 -2.69
N ALA A 5 3.46 6.54 -3.34
CA ALA A 5 4.30 5.51 -2.76
C ALA A 5 5.14 4.83 -3.83
N HIS A 6 6.36 4.46 -3.47
CA HIS A 6 7.07 3.41 -4.20
C HIS A 6 6.46 2.06 -3.80
N HIS A 7 6.25 1.17 -4.77
CA HIS A 7 5.89 -0.22 -4.50
C HIS A 7 6.92 -1.18 -5.11
N GLU A 8 7.10 -2.32 -4.46
CA GLU A 8 7.95 -3.41 -4.94
C GLU A 8 7.23 -4.75 -4.71
N TYR A 9 7.16 -5.58 -5.73
CA TYR A 9 6.53 -6.90 -5.63
C TYR A 9 7.47 -7.90 -4.97
N ILE A 10 6.92 -8.76 -4.10
CA ILE A 10 7.71 -9.76 -3.39
C ILE A 10 7.79 -11.04 -4.22
N GLY A 11 8.99 -11.40 -4.66
CA GLY A 11 9.28 -12.69 -5.31
C GLY A 11 8.95 -12.75 -6.81
N VAL A 12 8.49 -11.64 -7.41
CA VAL A 12 8.23 -11.52 -8.85
C VAL A 12 8.62 -10.12 -9.32
N ASP A 13 9.09 -9.99 -10.56
CA ASP A 13 9.45 -8.68 -11.13
C ASP A 13 8.23 -7.94 -11.73
N SER A 14 7.15 -8.67 -12.06
CA SER A 14 5.95 -8.11 -12.66
C SER A 14 4.70 -8.92 -12.32
N VAL A 15 3.54 -8.28 -12.49
CA VAL A 15 2.21 -8.85 -12.21
C VAL A 15 1.28 -8.49 -13.35
N SER A 16 0.57 -9.48 -13.90
CA SER A 16 -0.42 -9.27 -14.94
C SER A 16 -1.81 -8.92 -14.37
N PRO A 17 -2.68 -8.23 -15.12
CA PRO A 17 -4.06 -7.99 -14.70
C PRO A 17 -4.80 -9.27 -14.30
N GLY A 18 -5.56 -9.20 -13.21
CA GLY A 18 -6.29 -10.35 -12.65
C GLY A 18 -5.46 -11.25 -11.72
N ALA A 19 -4.14 -11.10 -11.68
CA ALA A 19 -3.30 -11.80 -10.72
C ALA A 19 -3.30 -11.07 -9.36
N THR A 20 -2.88 -11.78 -8.31
CA THR A 20 -2.70 -11.24 -6.96
C THR A 20 -1.30 -11.55 -6.48
N THR A 21 -0.65 -10.59 -5.83
CA THR A 21 0.67 -10.76 -5.22
C THR A 21 0.79 -9.98 -3.91
N ARG A 22 1.92 -10.14 -3.21
CA ARG A 22 2.32 -9.26 -2.11
C ARG A 22 3.26 -8.18 -2.61
N ALA A 23 3.15 -7.00 -2.03
CA ALA A 23 4.04 -5.89 -2.30
C ALA A 23 4.47 -5.21 -1.00
N GLN A 24 5.67 -4.63 -1.02
CA GLN A 24 6.11 -3.66 -0.02
C GLN A 24 5.85 -2.26 -0.58
N LEU A 25 5.37 -1.35 0.28
CA LEU A 25 5.05 0.02 -0.10
C LEU A 25 5.78 1.00 0.83
N TRP A 26 6.42 2.01 0.23
CA TRP A 26 7.06 3.12 0.93
C TRP A 26 6.36 4.41 0.53
N LEU A 27 5.60 4.99 1.47
CA LEU A 27 4.95 6.27 1.28
C LEU A 27 6.00 7.37 1.08
N LEU A 28 5.76 8.28 0.15
CA LEU A 28 6.65 9.42 -0.09
C LEU A 28 6.60 10.45 1.06
N ALA A 29 5.41 10.66 1.62
CA ALA A 29 5.16 11.52 2.78
C ALA A 29 4.46 10.71 3.90
N PRO A 30 5.17 9.79 4.58
CA PRO A 30 4.61 8.90 5.58
C PRO A 30 3.97 9.62 6.78
N GLU A 31 4.43 10.83 7.10
CA GLU A 31 3.94 11.66 8.21
C GLU A 31 2.44 11.98 8.09
N TYR A 32 1.87 12.04 6.89
CA TYR A 32 0.43 12.25 6.70
C TYR A 32 -0.42 11.02 7.01
N GLN A 33 0.22 9.86 7.23
CA GLN A 33 -0.44 8.59 7.53
C GLN A 33 -0.03 8.05 8.90
N ALA A 34 0.60 8.86 9.76
CA ALA A 34 0.96 8.48 11.12
C ALA A 34 -0.27 8.01 11.91
N GLY A 35 -0.13 6.87 12.60
CA GLY A 35 -1.19 6.30 13.45
C GLY A 35 -2.46 5.85 12.71
N ARG A 36 -2.41 5.65 11.38
CA ARG A 36 -3.62 5.41 10.57
C ARG A 36 -3.71 4.01 9.97
N LEU A 37 -2.58 3.36 9.69
CA LEU A 37 -2.55 2.10 8.95
C LEU A 37 -2.66 0.90 9.90
N TYR A 38 -3.41 -0.12 9.51
CA TYR A 38 -3.60 -1.35 10.29
C TYR A 38 -3.84 -2.55 9.35
N PRO A 39 -3.56 -3.79 9.78
CA PRO A 39 -3.91 -4.98 9.00
C PRO A 39 -5.41 -5.05 8.70
N GLY A 40 -5.79 -5.29 7.44
CA GLY A 40 -7.17 -5.20 6.97
C GLY A 40 -7.58 -3.84 6.41
N PHE A 41 -6.71 -2.82 6.49
CA PHE A 41 -6.97 -1.52 5.86
C PHE A 41 -6.99 -1.69 4.33
N ALA A 42 -8.15 -1.48 3.71
CA ALA A 42 -8.35 -1.55 2.27
C ALA A 42 -8.01 -0.23 1.57
N PHE A 43 -7.40 -0.30 0.39
CA PHE A 43 -7.05 0.86 -0.44
C PHE A 43 -7.04 0.51 -1.94
N THR A 44 -6.92 1.52 -2.79
CA THR A 44 -6.75 1.37 -4.24
C THR A 44 -5.39 1.90 -4.68
N VAL A 45 -4.78 1.27 -5.68
CA VAL A 45 -3.62 1.79 -6.41
C VAL A 45 -4.10 2.43 -7.69
N GLN A 46 -3.60 3.63 -8.00
CA GLN A 46 -4.04 4.42 -9.15
C GLN A 46 -2.85 4.87 -9.99
N GLU A 47 -3.02 4.85 -11.32
CA GLU A 47 -2.14 5.54 -12.27
C GLU A 47 -2.92 6.65 -12.96
N GLY A 48 -2.57 7.90 -12.64
CA GLY A 48 -3.38 9.05 -13.03
C GLY A 48 -4.78 8.97 -12.44
N LEU A 49 -5.80 8.85 -13.31
CA LEU A 49 -7.21 8.74 -12.92
C LEU A 49 -7.73 7.30 -12.88
N HIS A 50 -6.91 6.31 -13.25
CA HIS A 50 -7.34 4.92 -13.37
C HIS A 50 -6.96 4.13 -12.13
N ILE A 51 -7.92 3.41 -11.54
CA ILE A 51 -7.65 2.38 -10.55
C ILE A 51 -7.07 1.17 -11.27
N VAL A 52 -5.85 0.78 -10.93
CA VAL A 52 -5.12 -0.35 -11.54
C VAL A 52 -5.05 -1.57 -10.62
N ALA A 53 -5.28 -1.39 -9.31
CA ALA A 53 -5.36 -2.49 -8.36
C ALA A 53 -6.16 -2.13 -7.10
N HIS A 54 -6.61 -3.17 -6.40
CA HIS A 54 -7.13 -3.10 -5.03
C HIS A 54 -6.12 -3.75 -4.09
N GLY A 55 -5.88 -3.14 -2.94
CA GLY A 55 -4.92 -3.60 -1.95
C GLY A 55 -5.53 -3.68 -0.55
N GLU A 56 -4.97 -4.56 0.26
CA GLU A 56 -5.25 -4.67 1.68
C GLU A 56 -3.91 -4.69 2.42
N VAL A 57 -3.78 -3.86 3.46
CA VAL A 57 -2.60 -3.89 4.31
C VAL A 57 -2.58 -5.22 5.07
N VAL A 58 -1.56 -6.04 4.86
CA VAL A 58 -1.37 -7.30 5.61
C VAL A 58 -0.46 -7.14 6.83
N TYR A 59 0.44 -6.16 6.80
CA TYR A 59 1.36 -5.86 7.89
C TYR A 59 1.90 -4.43 7.79
N VAL A 60 2.12 -3.77 8.93
CA VAL A 60 2.70 -2.41 9.00
C VAL A 60 4.08 -2.48 9.62
N LEU A 61 5.13 -2.33 8.81
CA LEU A 61 6.53 -2.41 9.22
C LEU A 61 6.97 -1.20 10.06
N ASN A 62 6.60 0.02 9.62
CA ASN A 62 6.92 1.25 10.34
C ASN A 62 5.95 1.46 11.51
N ALA A 63 6.46 1.42 12.74
CA ALA A 63 5.66 1.55 13.95
C ALA A 63 4.90 2.89 14.03
N THR A 64 5.45 3.99 13.51
CA THR A 64 4.82 5.31 13.51
C THR A 64 3.55 5.35 12.66
N LEU A 65 3.48 4.54 11.60
CA LEU A 65 2.31 4.47 10.72
C LEU A 65 1.18 3.63 11.31
N ARG A 66 1.49 2.78 12.29
CA ARG A 66 0.55 1.80 12.84
C ARG A 66 -0.49 2.49 13.72
N ALA A 67 -1.77 2.22 13.46
CA ALA A 67 -2.84 2.66 14.33
C ALA A 67 -2.75 1.97 15.70
N THR A 68 -2.93 2.76 16.77
CA THR A 68 -3.09 2.23 18.12
C THR A 68 -4.58 1.93 18.32
N VAL A 69 -4.96 0.67 18.15
CA VAL A 69 -6.30 0.17 18.51
C VAL A 69 -6.40 -0.10 20.00
#